data_AF-A0A544ULE8-F1
#
_entry.id   AF-A0A544ULE8-F1
#
_cell.length_a   1.000
_cell.length_b   1.000
_cell.length_c   1.000
_cell.angle_alpha   90.00
_cell.angle_beta   90.00
_cell.angle_gamma   90.00
#
_symmetry.space_group_name_H-M   'P 1'
#
loop_
_entity.id
_entity.type
_entity.pdbx_description
1 polymer ?
#
loop_
_entity_poly.entity_id
_entity_poly.type
_entity_poly.pdbx_seq_one_letter_code
_entity_poly.pdbx_strand_id
1 'polypeptide(L)'
;MNHVKTRTCFKSDLLDWYEKLRATFTDMELKFEGEESSNEAMERIVNAVEETFKSESEHTIIVSHGNIITLLLKHYHNDVNFQFWTQLRNPDVFRLSVKDHEMTLERIWE
;
A
#
# COMPACT_ATOMS: atom_id res chain seq x y z
N MET A 1 -20.37 28.14 9.90
CA MET A 1 -19.20 28.44 9.04
C MET A 1 -18.10 27.48 9.44
N ASN A 2 -17.78 26.53 8.56
CA ASN A 2 -16.81 25.48 8.85
C ASN A 2 -15.39 26.05 8.82
N HIS A 3 -14.72 26.00 9.97
CA HIS A 3 -13.30 26.28 10.07
C HIS A 3 -12.51 25.11 9.49
N VAL A 4 -12.13 25.20 8.21
CA VAL A 4 -11.10 24.33 7.65
C VAL A 4 -9.78 24.77 8.26
N LYS A 5 -9.31 24.04 9.28
CA LYS A 5 -7.94 24.16 9.80
C LYS A 5 -6.99 23.57 8.76
N THR A 6 -6.36 24.43 7.96
CA THR A 6 -5.21 24.02 7.15
C THR A 6 -4.03 23.76 8.09
N ARG A 7 -3.54 22.51 8.13
CA ARG A 7 -2.34 22.16 8.89
C ARG A 7 -1.11 22.63 8.10
N THR A 8 -0.44 23.66 8.60
CA THR A 8 0.85 24.13 8.10
C THR A 8 1.90 23.03 8.35
N CYS A 9 2.51 22.52 7.27
CA CYS A 9 3.49 21.45 7.35
C CYS A 9 4.82 22.00 7.93
N PHE A 10 5.11 21.68 9.20
CA PHE A 10 6.38 22.02 9.83
C PHE A 10 7.46 21.04 9.32
N LYS A 11 8.62 21.54 8.92
CA LYS A 11 9.72 20.70 8.41
C LYS A 11 10.22 19.66 9.43
N SER A 12 9.96 19.85 10.72
CA SER A 12 10.22 18.84 11.77
C SER A 12 9.25 17.67 11.73
N ASP A 13 7.99 17.92 11.39
CA ASP A 13 6.95 16.88 11.23
C ASP A 13 7.23 16.01 10.00
N LEU A 14 7.95 16.56 9.01
CA LEU A 14 8.35 15.85 7.79
C LEU A 14 9.33 14.69 8.05
N LEU A 15 10.30 14.91 8.94
CA LEU A 15 11.27 13.88 9.30
C LEU A 15 10.61 12.77 10.14
N ASP A 16 9.67 13.17 10.99
CA ASP A 16 8.94 12.29 11.88
C ASP A 16 7.99 11.36 11.10
N TRP A 17 7.21 11.85 10.11
CA TRP A 17 6.33 10.95 9.36
C TRP A 17 7.08 9.93 8.51
N TYR A 18 8.23 10.29 7.93
CA TYR A 18 8.97 9.38 7.05
C TYR A 18 9.58 8.23 7.85
N GLU A 19 10.14 8.52 9.02
CA GLU A 19 10.66 7.48 9.92
C GLU A 19 9.53 6.68 10.58
N LYS A 20 8.40 7.31 10.91
CA LYS A 20 7.19 6.60 11.36
C LYS A 20 6.69 5.63 10.30
N LEU A 21 6.60 6.07 9.04
CA LEU A 21 6.23 5.21 7.93
C LEU A 21 7.22 4.06 7.75
N ARG A 22 8.53 4.35 7.75
CA ARG A 22 9.55 3.29 7.71
C ARG A 22 9.37 2.26 8.83
N ALA A 23 9.04 2.73 10.04
CA ALA A 23 8.78 1.86 11.19
C ALA A 23 7.59 0.93 10.95
N THR A 24 6.51 1.38 10.30
CA THR A 24 5.35 0.52 10.01
C THR A 24 5.65 -0.59 9.00
N PHE A 25 6.68 -0.44 8.16
CA PHE A 25 7.16 -1.53 7.28
C PHE A 25 8.04 -2.56 8.02
N THR A 26 8.55 -2.21 9.19
CA THR A 26 9.41 -3.06 10.02
C THR A 26 8.60 -3.79 11.08
N ASP A 27 7.69 -3.05 11.74
CA ASP A 27 6.73 -3.57 12.70
C ASP A 27 5.31 -3.38 12.14
N MET A 28 4.76 -4.47 11.59
CA MET A 28 3.45 -4.44 10.93
C MET A 28 2.28 -4.30 11.92
N GLU A 29 2.52 -4.54 13.22
CA GLU A 29 1.55 -4.37 14.31
C GLU A 29 1.59 -2.96 14.91
N LEU A 30 2.60 -2.15 14.54
CA LEU A 30 2.74 -0.79 15.02
C LEU A 30 1.50 0.04 14.67
N LYS A 31 0.91 0.65 15.70
CA LYS A 31 -0.21 1.59 15.58
C LYS A 31 0.15 2.91 16.22
N PHE A 32 -0.06 3.99 15.48
CA PHE A 32 -0.02 5.33 16.03
C PHE A 32 -1.42 5.72 16.53
N GLU A 33 -1.48 6.72 17.41
CA GLU A 33 -2.73 7.14 18.04
C GLU A 33 -3.78 7.56 16.98
N GLY A 34 -4.87 6.78 16.88
CA GLY A 34 -5.95 7.01 15.92
C GLY A 34 -5.70 6.51 14.49
N GLU A 35 -4.62 5.77 14.25
CA GLU A 35 -4.29 5.17 12.95
C GLU A 35 -4.48 3.64 12.96
N GLU A 36 -4.60 3.05 11.77
CA GLU A 36 -4.61 1.59 11.57
C GLU A 36 -3.17 1.05 11.48
N SER A 37 -2.96 -0.22 11.85
CA SER A 37 -1.67 -0.87 11.61
C SER A 37 -1.47 -1.20 10.13
N SER A 38 -0.22 -1.47 9.73
CA SER A 38 0.06 -1.96 8.38
C SER A 38 -0.59 -3.31 8.12
N ASN A 39 -0.73 -4.18 9.13
CA ASN A 39 -1.47 -5.43 9.01
C ASN A 39 -2.97 -5.20 8.76
N GLU A 40 -3.63 -4.30 9.51
CA GLU A 40 -5.04 -3.99 9.27
C GLU A 40 -5.27 -3.41 7.87
N ALA A 41 -4.40 -2.50 7.43
CA ALA A 41 -4.46 -1.92 6.09
C ALA A 41 -4.22 -2.98 4.99
N MET A 42 -3.28 -3.91 5.22
CA MET A 42 -2.95 -5.01 4.32
C MET A 42 -4.12 -5.99 4.21
N GLU A 43 -4.69 -6.44 5.33
CA GLU A 43 -5.86 -7.32 5.34
C GLU A 43 -7.03 -6.70 4.58
N ARG A 44 -7.27 -5.40 4.77
CA ARG A 44 -8.33 -4.67 4.08
C ARG A 44 -8.17 -4.70 2.55
N ILE A 45 -6.96 -4.44 2.04
CA ILE A 45 -6.73 -4.45 0.59
C ILE A 45 -6.69 -5.86 0.01
N VAL A 46 -6.12 -6.83 0.74
CA VAL A 46 -6.09 -8.24 0.32
C VAL A 46 -7.53 -8.77 0.19
N ASN A 47 -8.38 -8.51 1.18
CA ASN A 47 -9.79 -8.91 1.11
C ASN A 47 -10.50 -8.31 -0.10
N ALA A 48 -10.28 -7.01 -0.38
CA ALA A 48 -10.86 -6.37 -1.56
C ALA A 48 -10.37 -6.99 -2.89
N VAL A 49 -9.10 -7.39 -2.96
CA VAL A 49 -8.52 -8.05 -4.15
C VAL A 49 -9.05 -9.48 -4.28
N GLU A 50 -9.16 -10.22 -3.19
CA GLU A 50 -9.73 -11.58 -3.20
C GLU A 50 -11.20 -11.60 -3.63
N GLU A 51 -11.99 -10.59 -3.24
CA GLU A 51 -13.35 -10.42 -3.73
C GLU A 51 -13.38 -10.23 -5.25
N THR A 52 -12.41 -9.51 -5.81
CA THR A 52 -12.31 -9.33 -7.26
C THR A 52 -11.98 -10.62 -7.99
N PHE A 53 -11.15 -11.49 -7.41
CA PHE A 53 -10.87 -12.82 -7.96
C PHE A 53 -12.07 -13.77 -7.93
N LYS A 54 -13.01 -13.56 -6.99
CA LYS A 54 -14.27 -14.32 -6.90
C LYS A 54 -15.34 -13.78 -7.85
N SER A 55 -15.14 -12.60 -8.43
CA SER A 55 -16.08 -12.01 -9.38
C SER A 55 -15.97 -12.67 -10.76
N GLU A 56 -17.04 -12.60 -11.56
CA GLU A 56 -17.03 -13.08 -12.95
C GLU A 56 -16.28 -12.13 -13.92
N SER A 57 -15.60 -11.10 -13.39
CA SER A 57 -14.91 -10.10 -14.19
C SER A 57 -13.61 -10.67 -14.76
N GLU A 58 -13.43 -10.63 -16.08
CA GLU A 58 -12.18 -11.08 -16.72
C GLU A 58 -10.98 -10.21 -16.37
N HIS A 59 -11.19 -8.90 -16.18
CA HIS A 59 -10.14 -7.93 -15.87
C HIS A 59 -10.61 -6.94 -14.81
N THR A 60 -9.76 -6.71 -13.80
CA THR A 60 -10.01 -5.75 -12.72
C THR A 60 -8.88 -4.74 -12.66
N ILE A 61 -9.22 -3.46 -12.50
CA ILE A 61 -8.26 -2.37 -12.29
C ILE A 61 -8.44 -1.85 -10.86
N ILE A 62 -7.36 -1.84 -10.09
CA ILE A 62 -7.32 -1.33 -8.72
C ILE A 62 -6.49 -0.05 -8.73
N VAL A 63 -7.10 1.06 -8.30
CA VAL A 63 -6.43 2.36 -8.18
C VAL A 63 -6.41 2.76 -6.70
N SER A 64 -5.22 2.97 -6.15
CA SER A 64 -5.03 3.30 -4.74
C SER A 64 -3.73 4.11 -4.55
N HIS A 65 -3.32 4.31 -3.31
CA HIS A 65 -2.09 4.99 -2.94
C HIS A 65 -0.91 4.04 -2.85
N GLY A 66 0.31 4.56 -3.04
CA GLY A 66 1.54 3.76 -3.06
C GLY A 66 1.78 2.93 -1.79
N ASN A 67 1.39 3.42 -0.61
CA ASN A 67 1.52 2.64 0.63
C ASN A 67 0.64 1.37 0.60
N ILE A 68 -0.65 1.54 0.31
CA ILE A 68 -1.62 0.43 0.26
C ILE A 68 -1.25 -0.56 -0.84
N ILE A 69 -0.86 -0.08 -2.02
CA ILE A 69 -0.38 -0.95 -3.10
C ILE A 69 0.88 -1.69 -2.65
N THR A 70 1.83 -1.05 -1.97
CA THR A 70 3.03 -1.76 -1.50
C THR A 70 2.69 -2.82 -0.47
N LEU A 71 1.79 -2.56 0.47
CA LEU A 71 1.33 -3.56 1.44
C LEU A 71 0.65 -4.75 0.74
N LEU A 72 -0.17 -4.48 -0.27
CA LEU A 72 -0.75 -5.53 -1.11
C LEU A 72 0.34 -6.37 -1.78
N LEU A 73 1.32 -5.73 -2.43
CA LEU A 73 2.42 -6.43 -3.10
C LEU A 73 3.27 -7.23 -2.12
N LYS A 74 3.49 -6.70 -0.91
CA LYS A 74 4.19 -7.36 0.19
C LYS A 74 3.51 -8.64 0.67
N HIS A 75 2.18 -8.68 0.64
CA HIS A 75 1.44 -9.88 0.99
C HIS A 75 1.78 -11.07 0.07
N TYR A 76 1.98 -10.81 -1.22
CA TYR A 76 2.25 -11.86 -2.21
C TYR A 76 3.74 -12.08 -2.48
N HIS A 77 4.57 -11.05 -2.26
CA HIS A 77 6.02 -11.07 -2.50
C HIS A 77 6.75 -10.55 -1.27
N ASN A 78 7.37 -11.46 -0.51
CA ASN A 78 8.08 -11.12 0.73
C ASN A 78 9.25 -10.14 0.53
N ASP A 79 9.81 -10.07 -0.68
CA ASP A 79 10.91 -9.17 -1.04
C ASP A 79 10.48 -7.69 -1.09
N VAL A 80 9.17 -7.41 -1.13
CA VAL A 80 8.63 -6.05 -1.10
C VAL A 80 8.78 -5.46 0.30
N ASN A 81 9.46 -4.31 0.35
CA ASN A 81 9.85 -3.63 1.58
C ASN A 81 9.78 -2.11 1.42
N PHE A 82 10.19 -1.37 2.45
CA PHE A 82 10.21 0.09 2.41
C PHE A 82 11.05 0.66 1.26
N GLN A 83 12.16 0.01 0.89
CA GLN A 83 12.98 0.47 -0.24
C GLN A 83 12.24 0.32 -1.57
N PHE A 84 11.46 -0.75 -1.76
CA PHE A 84 10.54 -0.86 -2.89
C PHE A 84 9.54 0.30 -2.91
N TRP A 85 8.91 0.60 -1.77
CA TRP A 85 7.99 1.74 -1.64
C TRP A 85 8.62 3.07 -2.05
N THR A 86 9.88 3.33 -1.66
CA THR A 86 10.59 4.56 -2.04
C THR A 86 10.89 4.69 -3.52
N GLN A 87 10.86 3.59 -4.28
CA GLN A 87 11.11 3.54 -5.72
C GLN A 87 9.83 3.60 -6.57
N LEU A 88 8.67 3.69 -5.92
CA LEU A 88 7.39 3.86 -6.60
C LEU A 88 7.34 5.19 -7.34
N ARG A 89 6.73 5.16 -8.53
CA ARG A 89 6.42 6.35 -9.32
C ARG A 89 4.97 6.79 -9.12
N ASN A 90 4.63 7.96 -9.63
CA ASN A 90 3.25 8.44 -9.65
C ASN A 90 2.94 9.07 -11.03
N PRO A 91 2.22 8.37 -11.92
CA PRO A 91 1.65 7.03 -11.74
C PRO A 91 2.73 5.92 -11.81
N ASP A 92 2.36 4.76 -11.26
CA ASP A 92 3.10 3.50 -11.42
C ASP A 92 2.06 2.40 -11.66
N VAL A 93 2.38 1.44 -12.51
CA VAL A 93 1.41 0.42 -12.92
C VAL A 93 2.03 -0.96 -12.80
N PHE A 94 1.34 -1.81 -12.06
CA PHE A 94 1.70 -3.19 -11.81
C PHE A 94 0.62 -4.11 -12.37
N ARG A 95 1.05 -5.18 -13.03
CA ARG A 95 0.20 -6.28 -13.45
C ARG A 95 0.36 -7.41 -12.45
N LEU A 96 -0.76 -7.82 -11.88
CA LEU A 96 -0.89 -9.03 -11.07
C LEU A 96 -1.51 -10.12 -11.94
N SER A 97 -0.94 -11.32 -11.94
CA SER A 97 -1.47 -12.45 -12.70
C SER A 97 -1.42 -13.72 -11.86
N VAL A 98 -2.58 -14.34 -11.69
CA VAL A 98 -2.71 -15.61 -10.96
C VAL A 98 -2.71 -16.74 -11.98
N LYS A 99 -1.74 -17.65 -11.86
CA LYS A 99 -1.64 -18.85 -12.70
C LYS A 99 -1.26 -20.03 -11.82
N ASP A 100 -2.00 -21.13 -11.91
CA ASP A 100 -1.70 -22.38 -11.17
C ASP A 100 -1.56 -22.20 -9.64
N HIS A 101 -2.34 -21.29 -9.04
CA HIS A 101 -2.25 -20.86 -7.63
C HIS A 101 -1.00 -20.06 -7.25
N GLU A 102 -0.15 -19.72 -8.23
CA GLU A 102 0.97 -18.80 -8.05
C GLU A 102 0.59 -17.40 -8.53
N MET A 103 1.01 -16.40 -7.75
CA MET A 103 0.73 -15.01 -8.07
C MET A 103 2.00 -14.31 -8.54
N THR A 104 1.97 -13.87 -9.80
CA THR A 104 3.09 -13.18 -10.46
C THR A 104 2.86 -11.69 -10.44
N LEU A 105 3.93 -10.95 -10.16
CA LEU A 105 3.96 -9.48 -10.12
C LEU A 105 4.91 -8.98 -11.20
N GLU A 106 4.42 -8.07 -12.03
CA GLU A 106 5.21 -7.41 -13.07
C GLU A 106 4.95 -5.90 -13.04
N ARG A 107 6.01 -5.10 -12.99
CA ARG A 107 5.90 -3.65 -13.17
C ARG A 107 5.88 -3.36 -14.67
N ILE A 108 4.80 -2.77 -15.16
CA ILE A 108 4.60 -2.51 -16.60
C ILE A 108 4.84 -1.05 -16.99
N TRP A 109 5.04 -0.17 -15.99
CA TRP A 109 5.35 1.24 -16.21
C TRP A 109 6.81 1.53 -15.83
N GLU A 110 7.62 1.92 -16.83
CA GLU A 110 9.06 2.25 -16.70
C GLU A 110 9.40 3.73 -16.87
#